data_AF-A0A966B479-F1
#
_entry.id   AF-A0A966B479-F1
#
_cell.length_a   1.000
_cell.length_b   1.000
_cell.length_c   1.000
_cell.angle_alpha   90.00
_cell.angle_beta   90.00
_cell.angle_gamma   90.00
#
_symmetry.space_group_name_H-M   'P 1'
#
loop_
_entity.id
_entity.type
_entity.pdbx_description
1 polymer ?
#
loop_
_entity_poly.entity_id
_entity_poly.type
_entity_poly.pdbx_seq_one_letter_code
_entity_poly.pdbx_strand_id
1 'polypeptide(L)'
;MNLDLPPLEVAGRLDRLRAVVADHADAIVISDLTSIRWCTGFTGSNALLVVTNDDSTLITDGRYRVQAPEELAAALSNTIVAIAVQPIDAAIVALGSVKMVALEADVLTWAEQQLWENTAQIELVPTQDLIRELRAIKDGAELARIERAAAIVDASLAELESLLIPGTTEREMAHALERSMRTGGATGPAYETIVASGPNGALPHARPTDRPFADGDLVVIDAGSVVDGYRSDMTRTFAIGTPGKDVCRIRDIVMEAQAAGVAAVRPGIEAKEIDHVCRSIIADAGYGDAFSHGTGHGVGLDIHELPAVHARSTAILQPGHVITVEPGIYVPALGGCRVEDSVVVTETGCRPLTNSPKPTCGPESHVHHHYQRSQERDDPRSRRWVVPSCRLPAREAGQGSRLRSHQSSQRPRWRHRRAHLPFG
;
A
#
# COMPACT_ATOMS: atom_id res chain seq x y z
N MET A 1 19.00 3.09 0.60
CA MET A 1 18.69 3.70 -0.72
C MET A 1 18.34 5.14 -0.45
N ASN A 2 18.98 6.10 -1.12
CA ASN A 2 18.56 7.51 -1.03
C ASN A 2 17.19 7.62 -1.69
N LEU A 3 16.14 7.66 -0.87
CA LEU A 3 14.83 8.10 -1.30
C LEU A 3 14.96 9.61 -1.48
N ASP A 4 15.06 10.07 -2.73
CA ASP A 4 14.97 11.50 -3.06
C ASP A 4 13.51 11.95 -2.94
N LEU A 5 12.92 11.70 -1.77
CA LEU A 5 11.57 12.08 -1.42
C LEU A 5 11.64 13.38 -0.61
N PRO A 6 10.69 14.31 -0.81
CA PRO A 6 10.59 15.48 0.04
C PRO A 6 10.44 15.05 1.52
N PRO A 7 11.02 15.81 2.47
CA PRO A 7 10.86 15.53 3.90
C PRO A 7 9.37 15.54 4.27
N LEU A 8 8.96 14.63 5.14
CA LEU A 8 7.60 14.62 5.69
C LEU A 8 7.57 15.59 6.87
N GLU A 9 7.18 16.84 6.61
CA GLU A 9 7.03 17.85 7.64
C GLU A 9 5.61 17.80 8.20
N VAL A 10 5.48 17.60 9.51
CA VAL A 10 4.18 17.52 10.19
C VAL A 10 3.80 18.83 10.90
N ALA A 11 4.63 19.86 10.77
CA ALA A 11 4.37 21.18 11.33
C ALA A 11 2.98 21.71 10.89
N GLY A 12 2.21 22.23 11.84
CA GLY A 12 0.86 22.77 11.60
C GLY A 12 -0.27 21.72 11.54
N ARG A 13 0.02 20.41 11.46
CA ARG A 13 -1.02 19.37 11.50
C ARG A 13 -1.78 19.35 12.83
N LEU A 14 -1.06 19.51 13.94
CA LEU A 14 -1.67 19.63 15.27
C LEU A 14 -2.49 20.91 15.44
N ASP A 15 -2.16 22.00 14.76
CA ASP A 15 -2.95 23.23 14.82
C ASP A 15 -4.28 23.07 14.08
N ARG A 16 -4.27 22.38 12.92
CA ARG A 16 -5.49 21.97 12.23
C ARG A 16 -6.35 21.06 13.09
N LEU A 17 -5.73 20.11 13.80
CA LEU A 17 -6.42 19.22 14.72
C LEU A 17 -7.06 19.98 15.89
N ARG A 18 -6.32 20.89 16.54
CA ARG A 18 -6.86 21.74 17.61
C ARG A 18 -8.07 22.54 17.14
N ALA A 19 -8.02 23.09 15.92
CA ALA A 19 -9.12 23.86 15.37
C ALA A 19 -10.42 23.04 15.24
N VAL A 20 -10.35 21.77 14.82
CA VAL A 20 -11.54 20.91 14.73
C VAL A 20 -11.97 20.36 16.09
N VAL A 21 -11.02 20.06 16.98
CA VAL A 21 -11.33 19.55 18.34
C VAL A 21 -12.01 20.60 19.20
N ALA A 22 -11.70 21.89 19.01
CA ALA A 22 -12.26 22.99 19.80
C ALA A 22 -13.80 23.09 19.76
N ASP A 23 -14.45 22.55 18.73
CA ASP A 23 -15.91 22.48 18.63
C ASP A 23 -16.52 21.35 19.49
N HIS A 24 -15.68 20.47 20.05
CA HIS A 24 -16.09 19.26 20.76
C HIS A 24 -15.52 19.12 22.18
N ALA A 25 -14.26 19.50 22.41
CA ALA A 25 -13.54 19.28 23.66
C ALA A 25 -12.33 20.23 23.81
N ASP A 26 -11.73 20.27 25.01
CA ASP A 26 -10.54 21.10 25.30
C ASP A 26 -9.22 20.41 24.91
N ALA A 27 -9.26 19.09 24.73
CA ALA A 27 -8.13 18.26 24.35
C ALA A 27 -8.61 17.00 23.63
N ILE A 28 -7.70 16.31 22.94
CA ILE A 28 -7.94 14.98 22.39
C ILE A 28 -6.83 14.01 22.80
N VAL A 29 -7.21 12.77 23.07
CA VAL A 29 -6.28 11.66 23.23
C VAL A 29 -6.40 10.72 22.05
N ILE A 30 -5.26 10.45 21.41
CA ILE A 30 -5.16 9.67 20.19
C ILE A 30 -4.42 8.38 20.51
N SER A 31 -5.04 7.24 20.22
CA SER A 31 -4.47 5.91 20.38
C SER A 31 -4.21 5.20 19.05
N ASP A 32 -4.81 5.70 17.96
CA ASP A 32 -4.52 5.18 16.62
C ASP A 32 -3.08 5.51 16.20
N LEU A 33 -2.24 4.49 16.04
CA LEU A 33 -0.85 4.67 15.63
C LEU A 33 -0.72 5.33 14.26
N THR A 34 -1.68 5.12 13.35
CA THR A 34 -1.66 5.78 12.05
C THR A 34 -1.89 7.28 12.17
N SER A 35 -2.84 7.69 13.01
CA SER A 35 -3.12 9.09 13.32
C SER A 35 -2.00 9.75 14.13
N ILE A 36 -1.38 9.03 15.06
CA ILE A 36 -0.16 9.48 15.77
C ILE A 36 0.98 9.72 14.79
N ARG A 37 1.22 8.81 13.85
CA ARG A 37 2.22 8.98 12.80
C ARG A 37 1.93 10.21 11.95
N TRP A 38 0.67 10.41 11.54
CA TRP A 38 0.29 11.59 10.77
C TRP A 38 0.53 12.88 11.54
N CYS A 39 0.23 12.91 12.84
CA CYS A 39 0.40 14.09 13.69
C CYS A 39 1.87 14.41 14.00
N THR A 40 2.73 13.39 14.15
CA THR A 40 4.04 13.55 14.81
C THR A 40 5.24 13.06 13.98
N GLY A 41 5.01 12.27 12.94
CA GLY A 41 6.06 11.55 12.19
C GLY A 41 6.55 10.27 12.87
N PHE A 42 6.09 9.95 14.08
CA PHE A 42 6.52 8.76 14.82
C PHE A 42 6.12 7.46 14.13
N THR A 43 7.05 6.52 14.00
CA THR A 43 6.84 5.23 13.32
C THR A 43 6.84 4.01 14.25
N GLY A 44 6.97 4.24 15.56
CA GLY A 44 6.98 3.16 16.55
C GLY A 44 5.63 2.46 16.70
N SER A 45 5.67 1.26 17.28
CA SER A 45 4.50 0.37 17.38
C SER A 45 3.79 0.45 18.74
N ASN A 46 4.07 1.48 19.54
CA ASN A 46 3.38 1.73 20.80
C ASN A 46 3.47 3.22 21.16
N ALA A 47 2.34 3.90 21.22
CA ALA A 47 2.26 5.27 21.67
C ALA A 47 0.82 5.64 22.05
N LEU A 48 0.72 6.72 22.83
CA LEU A 48 -0.49 7.48 23.08
C LEU A 48 -0.13 8.95 22.88
N LEU A 49 -0.94 9.71 22.16
CA LEU A 49 -0.70 11.14 21.94
C LEU A 49 -1.77 11.96 22.63
N VAL A 50 -1.36 12.86 23.52
CA VAL A 50 -2.23 13.85 24.15
C VAL A 50 -2.02 15.18 23.44
N VAL A 51 -3.10 15.80 22.96
CA VAL A 51 -3.06 17.13 22.34
C VAL A 51 -4.01 18.04 23.11
N THR A 52 -3.47 19.04 23.78
CA THR A 52 -4.24 20.11 24.43
C THR A 52 -4.23 21.35 23.55
N ASN A 53 -4.96 22.39 23.97
CA ASN A 53 -4.96 23.69 23.27
C ASN A 53 -3.56 24.30 23.10
N ASP A 54 -2.68 24.11 24.09
CA ASP A 54 -1.37 24.76 24.14
C ASP A 54 -0.23 23.81 23.77
N ASP A 55 -0.31 22.54 24.16
CA ASP A 55 0.81 21.59 24.11
C ASP A 55 0.42 20.26 23.45
N SER A 56 1.42 19.42 23.20
CA SER A 56 1.20 18.03 22.80
C SER A 56 2.27 17.13 23.39
N THR A 57 1.88 15.92 23.83
CA THR A 57 2.79 14.94 24.44
C THR A 57 2.60 13.56 23.81
N LEU A 58 3.65 13.04 23.19
CA LEU A 58 3.76 11.65 22.74
C LEU A 58 4.28 10.80 23.90
N ILE A 59 3.44 9.90 24.39
CA ILE A 59 3.73 8.99 25.48
C ILE A 59 4.04 7.62 24.90
N THR A 60 5.22 7.09 25.19
CA THR A 60 5.65 5.78 24.71
C THR A 60 6.50 5.06 25.77
N ASP A 61 6.93 3.83 25.50
CA ASP A 61 7.73 3.03 26.43
C ASP A 61 9.24 3.11 26.17
N GLY A 62 10.03 2.51 27.06
CA GLY A 62 11.49 2.57 27.04
C GLY A 62 12.16 2.08 25.74
N ARG A 63 11.48 1.28 24.91
CA ARG A 63 11.99 0.83 23.61
C ARG A 63 12.20 1.99 22.64
N TYR A 64 11.40 3.05 22.76
CA TYR A 64 11.36 4.18 21.83
C TYR A 64 12.07 5.43 22.35
N ARG A 65 12.81 5.33 23.47
CA ARG A 65 13.52 6.46 24.09
C ARG A 65 14.48 7.20 23.14
N VAL A 66 15.09 6.46 22.21
CA VAL A 66 15.98 7.03 21.19
C VAL A 66 15.21 7.39 19.92
N GLN A 67 14.36 6.47 19.44
CA GLN A 67 13.62 6.63 18.19
C GLN A 67 12.67 7.84 18.19
N ALA A 68 11.86 8.00 19.25
CA ALA A 68 10.81 9.03 19.25
C ALA A 68 11.35 10.46 19.13
N PRO A 69 12.34 10.91 19.93
CA PRO A 69 12.90 12.25 19.78
C PRO A 69 13.54 12.51 18.41
N GLU A 70 14.23 11.50 17.84
CA GLU A 70 14.88 11.63 16.54
C GLU A 70 13.87 11.79 15.40
N GLU A 71 12.81 10.97 15.39
CA GLU A 71 11.77 11.02 14.36
C GLU A 71 10.94 12.31 14.45
N LEU A 72 10.55 12.73 15.66
CA LEU A 72 9.80 13.97 15.85
C LEU A 72 10.62 15.19 15.40
N ALA A 73 11.91 15.23 15.73
CA ALA A 73 12.80 16.30 15.28
C ALA A 73 12.97 16.30 13.75
N ALA A 74 13.12 15.12 13.13
CA ALA A 74 13.23 14.98 11.68
C ALA A 74 11.94 15.42 10.94
N ALA A 75 10.78 15.23 11.57
CA ALA A 75 9.49 15.64 11.04
C ALA A 75 9.08 17.09 11.39
N LEU A 76 9.95 17.85 12.07
CA LEU A 76 9.67 19.19 12.59
C LEU A 76 8.45 19.25 13.53
N SER A 77 8.22 18.17 14.29
CA SER A 77 7.20 18.12 15.33
C SER A 77 7.70 18.75 16.62
N ASN A 78 6.88 19.63 17.22
CA ASN A 78 7.13 20.23 18.53
C ASN A 78 6.54 19.41 19.69
N THR A 79 6.12 18.17 19.43
CA THR A 79 5.52 17.29 20.46
C THR A 79 6.56 16.87 21.50
N ILE A 80 6.19 16.95 22.78
CA ILE A 80 7.03 16.51 23.90
C ILE A 80 7.03 14.98 23.96
N VAL A 81 8.19 14.36 24.16
CA VAL A 81 8.29 12.90 24.34
C VAL A 81 8.32 12.55 25.83
N ALA A 82 7.37 11.73 26.27
CA ALA A 82 7.32 11.18 27.62
C ALA A 82 7.51 9.65 27.59
N ILE A 83 8.44 9.13 28.39
CA ILE A 83 8.66 7.69 28.54
C ILE A 83 7.97 7.19 29.79
N ALA A 84 6.97 6.32 29.63
CA ALA A 84 6.14 5.82 30.72
C ALA A 84 5.93 4.31 30.63
N VAL A 85 5.83 3.65 31.79
CA VAL A 85 5.43 2.23 31.88
C VAL A 85 3.91 2.08 31.81
N GLN A 86 3.18 3.02 32.42
CA GLN A 86 1.72 3.12 32.37
C GLN A 86 1.35 4.38 31.57
N PRO A 87 0.96 4.24 30.28
CA PRO A 87 0.70 5.40 29.42
C PRO A 87 -0.41 6.30 29.94
N ILE A 88 -1.46 5.74 30.54
CA ILE A 88 -2.61 6.52 31.05
C ILE A 88 -2.23 7.46 32.19
N ASP A 89 -1.35 7.05 33.11
CA ASP A 89 -0.91 7.91 34.21
C ASP A 89 -0.16 9.14 33.69
N ALA A 90 0.72 8.93 32.71
CA ALA A 90 1.42 10.02 32.04
C ALA A 90 0.48 10.90 31.21
N ALA A 91 -0.58 10.31 30.64
CA ALA A 91 -1.57 11.05 29.88
C ALA A 91 -2.41 11.96 30.78
N ILE A 92 -2.82 11.47 31.96
CA ILE A 92 -3.53 12.29 32.96
C ILE A 92 -2.65 13.45 33.41
N VAL A 93 -1.34 13.23 33.62
CA VAL A 93 -0.41 14.31 33.94
C VAL A 93 -0.31 15.32 32.79
N ALA A 94 -0.24 14.86 31.54
CA ALA A 94 -0.17 15.73 30.37
C ALA A 94 -1.48 16.51 30.12
N LEU A 95 -2.63 15.95 30.46
CA LEU A 95 -3.93 16.63 30.39
C LEU A 95 -4.06 17.74 31.44
N GLY A 96 -3.38 17.62 32.59
CA GLY A 96 -3.36 18.65 33.62
C GLY A 96 -4.75 19.00 34.14
N SER A 97 -5.19 20.25 33.95
CA SER A 97 -6.50 20.74 34.42
C SER A 97 -7.59 20.76 33.36
N VAL A 98 -7.39 20.07 32.24
CA VAL A 98 -8.41 19.91 31.18
C VAL A 98 -9.67 19.26 31.74
N LYS A 99 -10.84 19.77 31.32
CA LYS A 99 -12.14 19.30 31.81
C LYS A 99 -12.84 18.35 30.86
N MET A 100 -12.71 18.60 29.56
CA MET A 100 -13.38 17.84 28.51
C MET A 100 -12.35 17.28 27.53
N VAL A 101 -12.34 15.96 27.35
CA VAL A 101 -11.37 15.24 26.51
C VAL A 101 -12.10 14.44 25.45
N ALA A 102 -11.79 14.73 24.19
CA ALA A 102 -12.20 13.94 23.05
C ALA A 102 -11.42 12.62 22.99
N LEU A 103 -12.14 11.56 22.66
CA LEU A 103 -11.62 10.22 22.43
C LEU A 103 -12.06 9.72 21.04
N GLU A 104 -11.18 8.98 20.35
CA GLU A 104 -11.44 8.35 19.04
C GLU A 104 -12.37 7.12 19.18
N ALA A 105 -13.68 7.35 19.18
CA ALA A 105 -14.69 6.31 19.42
C ALA A 105 -14.74 5.22 18.33
N ASP A 106 -14.16 5.48 17.16
CA ASP A 106 -14.02 4.54 16.04
C ASP A 106 -12.79 3.63 16.15
N VAL A 107 -11.88 3.89 17.10
CA VAL A 107 -10.63 3.11 17.28
C VAL A 107 -10.53 2.50 18.66
N LEU A 108 -10.96 3.22 19.70
CA LEU A 108 -10.88 2.76 21.09
C LEU A 108 -11.68 1.49 21.33
N THR A 109 -11.05 0.54 22.00
CA THR A 109 -11.74 -0.65 22.50
C THR A 109 -12.59 -0.31 23.73
N TRP A 110 -13.61 -1.14 23.98
CA TRP A 110 -14.43 -1.04 25.18
C TRP A 110 -13.61 -1.07 26.48
N ALA A 111 -12.54 -1.88 26.52
CA ALA A 111 -11.70 -1.99 27.71
C ALA A 111 -10.88 -0.71 27.97
N GLU A 112 -10.36 -0.07 26.92
CA GLU A 112 -9.65 1.20 27.05
C GLU A 112 -10.59 2.34 27.46
N GLN A 113 -11.80 2.37 26.90
CA GLN A 113 -12.84 3.32 27.30
C GLN A 113 -13.16 3.20 28.80
N GLN A 114 -13.36 1.98 29.30
CA GLN A 114 -13.57 1.73 30.73
C GLN A 114 -12.36 2.13 31.58
N LEU A 115 -11.14 1.93 31.08
CA LEU A 115 -9.94 2.37 31.78
C LEU A 115 -9.90 3.89 31.92
N TRP A 116 -10.26 4.63 30.86
CA TRP A 116 -10.37 6.09 30.89
C TRP A 116 -11.43 6.58 31.89
N GLU A 117 -12.64 6.02 31.86
CA GLU A 117 -13.71 6.38 32.79
C GLU A 117 -13.31 6.19 34.25
N ASN A 118 -12.63 5.08 34.56
CA ASN A 118 -12.25 4.73 35.92
C ASN A 118 -11.05 5.53 36.45
N THR A 119 -10.17 6.03 35.57
CA THR A 119 -8.90 6.65 35.97
C THR A 119 -8.94 8.17 35.89
N ALA A 120 -9.53 8.72 34.83
CA ALA A 120 -9.33 10.13 34.49
C ALA A 120 -10.16 11.10 35.32
N GLN A 121 -11.33 10.69 35.84
CA GLN A 121 -12.30 11.60 36.50
C GLN A 121 -12.54 12.91 35.70
N ILE A 122 -12.53 12.81 34.37
CA ILE A 122 -12.64 13.88 33.39
C ILE A 122 -13.87 13.59 32.51
N GLU A 123 -14.50 14.63 31.96
CA GLU A 123 -15.59 14.46 31.01
C GLU A 123 -15.05 13.94 29.67
N LEU A 124 -15.48 12.75 29.27
CA LEU A 124 -15.04 12.10 28.03
C LEU A 124 -16.08 12.31 26.94
N VAL A 125 -15.63 12.84 25.80
CA VAL A 125 -16.48 13.11 24.63
C VAL A 125 -16.11 12.13 23.51
N PRO A 126 -17.03 11.26 23.07
CA PRO A 126 -16.77 10.40 21.92
C PRO A 126 -16.76 11.24 20.64
N THR A 127 -15.70 11.10 19.85
CA THR A 127 -15.55 11.72 18.53
C THR A 127 -15.25 10.66 17.48
N GLN A 128 -15.60 10.92 16.22
CA GLN A 128 -15.40 10.01 15.11
C GLN A 128 -14.79 10.78 13.93
N ASP A 129 -13.90 10.13 13.18
CA ASP A 129 -13.35 10.58 11.91
C ASP A 129 -12.59 11.93 11.89
N LEU A 130 -12.48 12.68 13.00
CA LEU A 130 -11.83 14.00 13.03
C LEU A 130 -10.45 14.03 12.37
N ILE A 131 -9.59 13.08 12.72
CA ILE A 131 -8.23 12.99 12.16
C ILE A 131 -8.26 12.34 10.77
N ARG A 132 -9.18 11.40 10.52
CA ARG A 132 -9.33 10.75 9.22
C ARG A 132 -9.74 11.74 8.14
N GLU A 133 -10.61 12.69 8.45
CA GLU A 133 -11.00 13.79 7.54
C GLU A 133 -9.81 14.71 7.24
N LEU A 134 -8.99 15.04 8.25
CA LEU A 134 -7.79 15.85 8.05
C LEU A 134 -6.75 15.15 7.17
N ARG A 135 -6.59 13.83 7.35
CA ARG A 135 -5.71 12.95 6.57
C ARG A 135 -6.20 12.70 5.14
N ALA A 136 -7.51 12.82 4.91
CA ALA A 136 -8.11 12.56 3.61
C ALA A 136 -7.52 13.47 2.52
N ILE A 137 -7.10 14.69 2.89
CA ILE A 137 -6.44 15.69 2.02
C ILE A 137 -4.92 15.56 2.16
N LYS A 138 -4.27 15.09 1.10
CA LYS A 138 -2.83 14.79 1.08
C LYS A 138 -2.04 16.05 0.74
N ASP A 139 -0.96 16.29 1.47
CA ASP A 139 0.06 17.28 1.10
C ASP A 139 1.04 16.74 0.05
N GLY A 140 1.93 17.60 -0.46
CA GLY A 140 2.89 17.23 -1.51
C GLY A 140 3.89 16.14 -1.10
N ALA A 141 4.27 16.07 0.17
CA ALA A 141 5.20 15.06 0.66
C ALA A 141 4.53 13.70 0.85
N GLU A 142 3.25 13.68 1.23
CA GLU A 142 2.40 12.50 1.26
C GLU A 142 2.18 11.95 -0.15
N LEU A 143 1.80 12.81 -1.09
CA LEU A 143 1.59 12.43 -2.49
C LEU A 143 2.84 11.84 -3.13
N ALA A 144 4.02 12.41 -2.89
CA ALA A 144 5.28 11.87 -3.41
C ALA A 144 5.55 10.43 -2.94
N ARG A 145 5.13 10.07 -1.72
CA ARG A 145 5.27 8.71 -1.18
C ARG A 145 4.26 7.75 -1.81
N ILE A 146 3.01 8.17 -1.96
CA ILE A 146 1.97 7.38 -2.65
C ILE A 146 2.36 7.15 -4.11
N GLU A 147 2.81 8.18 -4.81
CA GLU A 147 3.31 8.10 -6.20
C GLU A 147 4.49 7.15 -6.31
N ARG A 148 5.43 7.21 -5.37
CA ARG A 148 6.57 6.29 -5.36
C ARG A 148 6.12 4.84 -5.12
N ALA A 149 5.17 4.62 -4.22
CA ALA A 149 4.58 3.31 -3.99
C ALA A 149 3.88 2.77 -5.24
N ALA A 150 3.10 3.60 -5.95
CA ALA A 150 2.41 3.22 -7.18
C ALA A 150 3.41 2.89 -8.30
N ALA A 151 4.44 3.74 -8.48
CA ALA A 151 5.48 3.53 -9.48
C ALA A 151 6.29 2.24 -9.27
N ILE A 152 6.42 1.77 -8.02
CA ILE A 152 7.04 0.47 -7.73
C ILE A 152 6.17 -0.67 -8.26
N VAL A 153 4.85 -0.64 -8.02
CA VAL A 153 3.93 -1.65 -8.55
C VAL A 153 3.92 -1.63 -10.07
N ASP A 154 3.87 -0.44 -10.68
CA ASP A 154 3.94 -0.27 -12.13
C ASP A 154 5.20 -0.92 -12.72
N ALA A 155 6.36 -0.67 -12.12
CA ALA A 155 7.62 -1.27 -12.55
C ALA A 155 7.64 -2.79 -12.35
N SER A 156 7.10 -3.29 -11.23
CA SER A 156 7.02 -4.72 -10.93
C SER A 156 6.12 -5.47 -11.92
N LEU A 157 4.97 -4.92 -12.30
CA LEU A 157 4.11 -5.51 -13.32
C LEU A 157 4.80 -5.55 -14.69
N ALA A 158 5.45 -4.45 -15.09
CA ALA A 158 6.18 -4.39 -16.36
C ALA A 158 7.36 -5.39 -16.41
N GLU A 159 8.10 -5.56 -15.30
CA GLU A 159 9.18 -6.54 -15.19
C GLU A 159 8.66 -7.98 -15.36
N LEU A 160 7.50 -8.27 -14.77
CA LEU A 160 6.97 -9.63 -14.64
C LEU A 160 5.95 -10.00 -15.70
N GLU A 161 5.73 -9.15 -16.71
CA GLU A 161 4.80 -9.42 -17.81
C GLU A 161 5.09 -10.76 -18.51
N SER A 162 6.36 -11.16 -18.58
CA SER A 162 6.78 -12.44 -19.15
C SER A 162 6.29 -13.68 -18.39
N LEU A 163 5.78 -13.53 -17.15
CA LEU A 163 5.16 -14.59 -16.36
C LEU A 163 3.65 -14.74 -16.63
N LEU A 164 3.04 -13.85 -17.42
CA LEU A 164 1.63 -13.95 -17.82
C LEU A 164 1.46 -14.94 -18.98
N ILE A 165 1.82 -16.19 -18.74
CA ILE A 165 1.76 -17.29 -19.71
C ILE A 165 1.11 -18.54 -19.09
N PRO A 166 0.52 -19.44 -19.89
CA PRO A 166 -0.01 -20.70 -19.38
C PRO A 166 1.03 -21.48 -18.57
N GLY A 167 0.58 -22.07 -17.47
CA GLY A 167 1.42 -22.88 -16.59
C GLY A 167 1.98 -22.13 -15.38
N THR A 168 2.16 -20.81 -15.45
CA THR A 168 2.48 -20.01 -14.25
C THR A 168 1.31 -20.05 -13.28
N THR A 169 1.58 -20.34 -12.00
CA THR A 169 0.54 -20.37 -10.98
C THR A 169 0.25 -18.97 -10.42
N GLU A 170 -0.97 -18.78 -9.93
CA GLU A 170 -1.36 -17.54 -9.23
C GLU A 170 -0.37 -17.20 -8.11
N ARG A 171 0.02 -18.20 -7.30
CA ARG A 171 0.97 -18.05 -6.20
C ARG A 171 2.38 -17.66 -6.69
N GLU A 172 2.88 -18.25 -7.77
CA GLU A 172 4.18 -17.89 -8.33
C GLU A 172 4.20 -16.42 -8.78
N MET A 173 3.14 -15.97 -9.46
CA MET A 173 3.02 -14.57 -9.88
C MET A 173 2.94 -13.62 -8.69
N ALA A 174 2.13 -13.94 -7.67
CA ALA A 174 2.01 -13.12 -6.45
C ALA A 174 3.36 -12.98 -5.72
N HIS A 175 4.06 -14.09 -5.49
CA HIS A 175 5.38 -14.06 -4.84
C HIS A 175 6.42 -13.32 -5.67
N ALA A 176 6.38 -13.43 -7.00
CA ALA A 176 7.28 -12.69 -7.88
C ALA A 176 7.02 -11.18 -7.77
N LEU A 177 5.76 -10.75 -7.78
CA LEU A 177 5.36 -9.35 -7.60
C LEU A 177 5.85 -8.81 -6.27
N GLU A 178 5.56 -9.49 -5.16
CA GLU A 178 5.98 -9.04 -3.82
C GLU A 178 7.50 -8.93 -3.67
N ARG A 179 8.22 -9.88 -4.28
CA ARG A 179 9.69 -9.83 -4.32
C ARG A 179 10.18 -8.65 -5.14
N SER A 180 9.60 -8.42 -6.33
CA SER A 180 9.98 -7.29 -7.18
C SER A 180 9.70 -5.97 -6.46
N MET A 181 8.53 -5.80 -5.82
CA MET A 181 8.19 -4.59 -5.06
C MET A 181 9.20 -4.28 -3.95
N ARG A 182 9.58 -5.30 -3.16
CA ARG A 182 10.61 -5.17 -2.11
C ARG A 182 11.98 -4.81 -2.70
N THR A 183 12.33 -5.42 -3.83
CA THR A 183 13.59 -5.12 -4.55
C THR A 183 13.57 -3.68 -5.10
N GLY A 184 12.41 -3.19 -5.51
CA GLY A 184 12.15 -1.83 -5.98
C GLY A 184 12.17 -0.75 -4.87
N GLY A 185 12.32 -1.15 -3.60
CA GLY A 185 12.46 -0.24 -2.46
C GLY A 185 11.22 -0.10 -1.59
N ALA A 186 10.15 -0.85 -1.84
CA ALA A 186 9.01 -0.89 -0.94
C ALA A 186 9.34 -1.67 0.34
N THR A 187 8.74 -1.28 1.47
CA THR A 187 8.83 -2.06 2.71
C THR A 187 8.14 -3.43 2.58
N GLY A 188 7.13 -3.51 1.71
CA GLY A 188 6.36 -4.72 1.43
C GLY A 188 5.11 -4.41 0.61
N PRO A 189 4.25 -5.42 0.40
CA PRO A 189 2.94 -5.19 -0.20
C PRO A 189 2.03 -4.40 0.77
N ALA A 190 1.11 -3.61 0.23
CA ALA A 190 0.17 -2.80 1.02
C ALA A 190 -0.92 -3.65 1.70
N TYR A 191 -1.22 -4.82 1.14
CA TYR A 191 -2.19 -5.81 1.57
C TYR A 191 -1.81 -7.19 0.98
N GLU A 192 -2.59 -8.24 1.23
CA GLU A 192 -2.34 -9.57 0.62
C GLU A 192 -2.60 -9.49 -0.89
N THR A 193 -1.55 -9.60 -1.70
CA THR A 193 -1.61 -9.50 -3.17
C THR A 193 -2.64 -10.49 -3.74
N ILE A 194 -3.56 -10.01 -4.58
CA ILE A 194 -4.53 -10.87 -5.25
C ILE A 194 -3.97 -11.21 -6.63
N VAL A 195 -3.94 -12.50 -6.94
CA VAL A 195 -3.79 -13.02 -8.30
C VAL A 195 -4.85 -14.08 -8.49
N ALA A 196 -5.82 -13.82 -9.37
CA ALA A 196 -7.00 -14.64 -9.54
C ALA A 196 -7.24 -14.92 -11.02
N SER A 197 -7.15 -16.20 -11.40
CA SER A 197 -7.17 -16.64 -12.79
C SER A 197 -8.41 -17.46 -13.13
N GLY A 198 -8.96 -17.23 -14.33
CA GLY A 198 -10.15 -17.95 -14.83
C GLY A 198 -11.32 -17.87 -13.84
N PRO A 199 -11.90 -19.00 -13.39
CA PRO A 199 -13.00 -19.00 -12.43
C PRO A 199 -12.70 -18.32 -11.10
N ASN A 200 -11.43 -18.31 -10.64
CA ASN A 200 -11.06 -17.63 -9.41
C ASN A 200 -11.23 -16.11 -9.52
N GLY A 201 -11.17 -15.55 -10.73
CA GLY A 201 -11.42 -14.13 -10.99
C GLY A 201 -12.83 -13.68 -10.62
N ALA A 202 -13.80 -14.61 -10.46
CA ALA A 202 -15.15 -14.30 -9.97
C ALA A 202 -15.21 -14.06 -8.44
N LEU A 203 -14.09 -14.17 -7.73
CA LEU A 203 -14.01 -13.92 -6.29
C LEU A 203 -13.30 -12.56 -6.06
N PRO A 204 -14.02 -11.50 -5.64
CA PRO A 204 -13.44 -10.16 -5.51
C PRO A 204 -12.21 -10.09 -4.59
N HIS A 205 -12.19 -10.92 -3.54
CA HIS A 205 -11.11 -11.05 -2.55
C HIS A 205 -10.43 -12.44 -2.62
N ALA A 206 -10.19 -12.94 -3.83
CA ALA A 206 -9.47 -14.20 -4.02
C ALA A 206 -8.09 -14.15 -3.33
N ARG A 207 -7.65 -15.30 -2.81
CA ARG A 207 -6.26 -15.49 -2.40
C ARG A 207 -5.54 -16.32 -3.47
N PRO A 208 -4.29 -15.98 -3.85
CA PRO A 208 -3.55 -16.75 -4.83
C PRO A 208 -3.47 -18.24 -4.47
N THR A 209 -3.87 -19.10 -5.41
CA THR A 209 -3.84 -20.55 -5.29
C THR A 209 -2.71 -21.17 -6.11
N ASP A 210 -2.61 -22.51 -6.10
CA ASP A 210 -1.69 -23.24 -6.98
C ASP A 210 -2.31 -23.54 -8.36
N ARG A 211 -3.43 -22.89 -8.70
CA ARG A 211 -4.04 -22.99 -10.04
C ARG A 211 -3.07 -22.38 -11.08
N PRO A 212 -2.65 -23.14 -12.11
CA PRO A 212 -1.90 -22.57 -13.23
C PRO A 212 -2.82 -21.73 -14.11
N PHE A 213 -2.29 -20.65 -14.67
CA PHE A 213 -2.94 -19.92 -15.77
C PHE A 213 -3.16 -20.87 -16.94
N ALA A 214 -4.32 -20.76 -17.57
CA ALA A 214 -4.72 -21.53 -18.74
C ALA A 214 -4.94 -20.59 -19.93
N ASP A 215 -4.84 -21.16 -21.14
CA ASP A 215 -5.26 -20.47 -22.35
C ASP A 215 -6.75 -20.07 -22.23
N GLY A 216 -7.04 -18.81 -22.52
CA GLY A 216 -8.37 -18.24 -22.46
C GLY A 216 -8.76 -17.61 -21.12
N ASP A 217 -7.90 -17.69 -20.10
CA ASP A 217 -8.16 -17.06 -18.79
C ASP A 217 -8.09 -15.53 -18.86
N LEU A 218 -8.91 -14.88 -18.02
CA LEU A 218 -8.51 -13.59 -17.44
C LEU A 218 -7.75 -13.84 -16.14
N VAL A 219 -6.74 -13.01 -15.90
CA VAL A 219 -5.95 -12.98 -14.66
C VAL A 219 -6.10 -11.59 -14.05
N VAL A 220 -6.86 -11.49 -12.96
CA VAL A 220 -6.97 -10.28 -12.15
C VAL A 220 -5.75 -10.24 -11.22
N ILE A 221 -5.00 -9.16 -11.28
CA ILE A 221 -3.89 -8.85 -10.38
C ILE A 221 -4.23 -7.57 -9.64
N ASP A 222 -4.40 -7.68 -8.33
CA ASP A 222 -4.61 -6.56 -7.42
C ASP A 222 -3.40 -6.42 -6.50
N ALA A 223 -2.67 -5.33 -6.62
CA ALA A 223 -1.40 -5.14 -5.95
C ALA A 223 -1.15 -3.68 -5.57
N GLY A 224 -0.69 -3.51 -4.33
CA GLY A 224 -0.23 -2.25 -3.77
C GLY A 224 1.11 -2.44 -3.08
N SER A 225 1.91 -1.37 -2.98
CA SER A 225 3.17 -1.39 -2.23
C SER A 225 3.20 -0.32 -1.13
N VAL A 226 4.13 -0.43 -0.19
CA VAL A 226 4.31 0.54 0.91
C VAL A 226 5.64 1.27 0.79
N VAL A 227 5.61 2.60 0.80
CA VAL A 227 6.79 3.47 0.87
C VAL A 227 6.61 4.47 2.01
N ASP A 228 7.51 4.41 3.00
CA ASP A 228 7.49 5.29 4.18
C ASP A 228 6.09 5.38 4.83
N GLY A 229 5.43 4.23 4.98
CA GLY A 229 4.10 4.11 5.57
C GLY A 229 2.93 4.42 4.63
N TYR A 230 3.15 5.07 3.49
CA TYR A 230 2.09 5.36 2.51
C TYR A 230 1.94 4.20 1.54
N ARG A 231 0.70 3.95 1.15
CA ARG A 231 0.30 2.82 0.31
C ARG A 231 -0.10 3.31 -1.08
N SER A 232 0.04 2.43 -2.05
CA SER A 232 -0.62 2.53 -3.35
C SER A 232 -1.65 1.42 -3.50
N ASP A 233 -2.56 1.58 -4.46
CA ASP A 233 -3.50 0.53 -4.84
C ASP A 233 -3.72 0.51 -6.36
N MET A 234 -3.73 -0.70 -6.93
CA MET A 234 -3.92 -0.92 -8.36
C MET A 234 -4.32 -2.35 -8.70
N THR A 235 -5.45 -2.46 -9.40
CA THR A 235 -5.88 -3.66 -10.10
C THR A 235 -5.71 -3.58 -11.62
N ARG A 236 -5.16 -4.64 -12.23
CA ARG A 236 -5.14 -4.89 -13.68
C ARG A 236 -5.67 -6.29 -13.99
N THR A 237 -6.45 -6.42 -15.05
CA THR A 237 -6.89 -7.71 -15.57
C THR A 237 -6.22 -8.01 -16.90
N PHE A 238 -5.49 -9.12 -16.99
CA PHE A 238 -4.76 -9.56 -18.19
C PHE A 238 -5.47 -10.73 -18.86
N ALA A 239 -5.43 -10.79 -20.19
CA ALA A 239 -5.90 -11.94 -20.96
C ALA A 239 -4.74 -12.89 -21.30
N ILE A 240 -4.90 -14.18 -21.01
CA ILE A 240 -3.92 -15.21 -21.34
C ILE A 240 -4.36 -15.92 -22.63
N GLY A 241 -3.52 -15.86 -23.66
CA GLY A 241 -3.78 -16.56 -24.92
C GLY A 241 -4.99 -16.00 -25.66
N THR A 242 -6.00 -16.84 -25.91
CA THR A 242 -7.21 -16.46 -26.69
C THR A 242 -8.49 -16.55 -25.85
N PRO A 243 -8.83 -15.50 -25.06
CA PRO A 243 -10.06 -15.49 -24.27
C PRO A 243 -11.32 -15.58 -25.12
N GLY A 244 -12.35 -16.22 -24.58
CA GLY A 244 -13.67 -16.33 -25.21
C GLY A 244 -14.40 -14.99 -25.27
N LYS A 245 -15.37 -14.86 -26.21
CA LYS A 245 -16.09 -13.60 -26.44
C LYS A 245 -16.79 -13.04 -25.20
N ASP A 246 -17.40 -13.90 -24.38
CA ASP A 246 -18.13 -13.48 -23.18
C ASP A 246 -17.18 -12.92 -22.10
N VAL A 247 -15.99 -13.50 -22.00
CA VAL A 247 -14.92 -13.07 -21.10
C VAL A 247 -14.37 -11.70 -21.55
N CYS A 248 -14.12 -11.52 -22.85
CA CYS A 248 -13.73 -10.23 -23.42
C CYS A 248 -14.80 -9.16 -23.19
N ARG A 249 -16.08 -9.52 -23.38
CA ARG A 249 -17.21 -8.61 -23.20
C ARG A 249 -17.24 -8.04 -21.78
N ILE A 250 -17.07 -8.87 -20.76
CA ILE A 250 -17.05 -8.41 -19.36
C ILE A 250 -15.90 -7.41 -19.14
N ARG A 251 -14.70 -7.73 -19.63
CA ARG A 251 -13.53 -6.85 -19.52
C ARG A 251 -13.77 -5.51 -20.22
N ASP A 252 -14.37 -5.51 -21.39
CA ASP A 252 -14.63 -4.27 -22.15
C ASP A 252 -15.64 -3.36 -21.43
N ILE A 253 -16.68 -3.93 -20.83
CA ILE A 253 -17.66 -3.19 -20.01
C ILE A 253 -16.97 -2.58 -18.78
N VAL A 254 -16.14 -3.34 -18.07
CA VAL A 254 -15.39 -2.84 -16.90
C VAL A 254 -14.46 -1.71 -17.29
N MET A 255 -13.78 -1.83 -18.43
CA MET A 255 -12.90 -0.78 -18.95
C MET A 255 -13.64 0.50 -19.31
N GLU A 256 -14.82 0.40 -19.93
CA GLU A 256 -15.68 1.54 -20.21
C GLU A 256 -16.15 2.22 -18.92
N ALA A 257 -16.66 1.44 -17.97
CA ALA A 257 -17.10 1.93 -16.66
C ALA A 257 -15.96 2.64 -15.92
N GLN A 258 -14.77 2.03 -15.88
CA GLN A 258 -13.61 2.59 -15.19
C GLN A 258 -13.14 3.90 -15.81
N ALA A 259 -13.07 3.96 -17.14
CA ALA A 259 -12.69 5.19 -17.85
C ALA A 259 -13.71 6.33 -17.60
N ALA A 260 -15.00 6.01 -17.60
CA ALA A 260 -16.05 6.98 -17.29
C ALA A 260 -15.99 7.45 -15.83
N GLY A 261 -15.76 6.53 -14.89
CA GLY A 261 -15.58 6.84 -13.47
C GLY A 261 -14.41 7.79 -13.22
N VAL A 262 -13.23 7.50 -13.79
CA VAL A 262 -12.05 8.37 -13.68
C VAL A 262 -12.31 9.75 -14.29
N ALA A 263 -12.99 9.81 -15.45
CA ALA A 263 -13.34 11.07 -16.10
C ALA A 263 -14.32 11.93 -15.29
N ALA A 264 -15.14 11.30 -14.43
CA ALA A 264 -16.06 12.01 -13.55
C ALA A 264 -15.36 12.64 -12.32
N VAL A 265 -14.16 12.18 -11.96
CA VAL A 265 -13.45 12.67 -10.77
C VAL A 265 -13.01 14.12 -10.95
N ARG A 266 -13.55 15.01 -10.11
CA ARG A 266 -13.25 16.44 -10.08
C ARG A 266 -13.59 17.03 -8.70
N PRO A 267 -13.04 18.18 -8.31
CA PRO A 267 -13.41 18.82 -7.06
C PRO A 267 -14.90 19.20 -7.05
N GLY A 268 -15.52 19.09 -5.88
CA GLY A 268 -16.92 19.41 -5.64
C GLY A 268 -17.91 18.34 -6.09
N ILE A 269 -17.48 17.23 -6.70
CA ILE A 269 -18.39 16.11 -7.01
C ILE A 269 -18.68 15.31 -5.74
N GLU A 270 -19.93 14.85 -5.58
CA GLU A 270 -20.28 13.88 -4.56
C GLU A 270 -19.72 12.51 -4.94
N ALA A 271 -19.07 11.81 -4.01
CA ALA A 271 -18.40 10.54 -4.29
C ALA A 271 -19.38 9.44 -4.77
N LYS A 272 -20.66 9.51 -4.38
CA LYS A 272 -21.69 8.59 -4.87
C LYS A 272 -21.99 8.74 -6.37
N GLU A 273 -21.74 9.92 -6.96
CA GLU A 273 -21.97 10.16 -8.39
C GLU A 273 -20.93 9.43 -9.25
N ILE A 274 -19.70 9.30 -8.77
CA ILE A 274 -18.66 8.48 -9.41
C ILE A 274 -19.08 7.01 -9.40
N ASP A 275 -19.59 6.52 -8.27
CA ASP A 275 -20.15 5.16 -8.19
C ASP A 275 -21.33 4.96 -9.14
N HIS A 276 -22.24 5.94 -9.19
CA HIS A 276 -23.40 5.91 -10.07
C HIS A 276 -23.00 5.80 -11.55
N VAL A 277 -21.98 6.54 -11.99
CA VAL A 277 -21.47 6.48 -13.38
C VAL A 277 -21.01 5.07 -13.72
N CYS A 278 -20.11 4.49 -12.91
CA CYS A 278 -19.60 3.14 -13.14
C CYS A 278 -20.70 2.09 -13.09
N ARG A 279 -21.54 2.16 -12.05
CA ARG A 279 -22.60 1.18 -11.79
C ARG A 279 -23.68 1.19 -12.87
N SER A 280 -24.02 2.37 -13.40
CA SER A 280 -25.04 2.48 -14.46
C SER A 280 -24.57 1.83 -15.76
N ILE A 281 -23.32 2.06 -16.17
CA ILE A 281 -22.74 1.41 -17.37
C ILE A 281 -22.79 -0.12 -17.24
N ILE A 282 -22.39 -0.65 -16.07
CA ILE A 282 -22.41 -2.09 -15.81
C ILE A 282 -23.85 -2.64 -15.77
N ALA A 283 -24.78 -1.92 -15.14
CA ALA A 283 -26.18 -2.32 -15.04
C ALA A 283 -26.87 -2.34 -16.41
N ASP A 284 -26.68 -1.30 -17.22
CA ASP A 284 -27.24 -1.17 -18.58
C ASP A 284 -26.72 -2.27 -19.51
N ALA A 285 -25.50 -2.76 -19.28
CA ALA A 285 -24.93 -3.91 -19.99
C ALA A 285 -25.48 -5.27 -19.53
N GLY A 286 -26.34 -5.30 -18.50
CA GLY A 286 -26.98 -6.50 -17.96
C GLY A 286 -26.23 -7.17 -16.81
N TYR A 287 -25.23 -6.51 -16.22
CA TYR A 287 -24.35 -7.08 -15.18
C TYR A 287 -24.48 -6.38 -13.81
N GLY A 288 -25.58 -5.65 -13.57
CA GLY A 288 -25.76 -4.89 -12.32
C GLY A 288 -25.59 -5.71 -11.05
N ASP A 289 -26.17 -6.92 -11.01
CA ASP A 289 -26.06 -7.85 -9.87
C ASP A 289 -24.65 -8.45 -9.70
N ALA A 290 -23.80 -8.34 -10.72
CA ALA A 290 -22.44 -8.85 -10.71
C ALA A 290 -21.40 -7.81 -10.24
N PHE A 291 -21.82 -6.58 -9.90
CA PHE A 291 -20.97 -5.54 -9.30
C PHE A 291 -21.33 -5.29 -7.83
N SER A 292 -20.68 -6.02 -6.93
CA SER A 292 -21.10 -6.21 -5.54
C SER A 292 -20.46 -5.28 -4.50
N HIS A 293 -19.52 -4.42 -4.88
CA HIS A 293 -18.80 -3.53 -3.98
C HIS A 293 -18.92 -2.05 -4.39
N GLY A 294 -18.34 -1.15 -3.59
CA GLY A 294 -18.21 0.26 -3.96
C GLY A 294 -17.24 0.46 -5.12
N THR A 295 -17.33 1.59 -5.80
CA THR A 295 -16.44 1.95 -6.90
C THR A 295 -15.04 2.37 -6.43
N GLY A 296 -14.83 2.62 -5.13
CA GLY A 296 -13.50 2.83 -4.59
C GLY A 296 -13.47 3.40 -3.17
N HIS A 297 -12.29 3.82 -2.75
CA HIS A 297 -12.00 4.33 -1.41
C HIS A 297 -10.78 5.24 -1.41
N GLY A 298 -10.55 5.95 -0.31
CA GLY A 298 -9.34 6.73 -0.11
C GLY A 298 -8.13 5.84 0.14
N VAL A 299 -6.94 6.30 -0.26
CA VAL A 299 -5.65 5.63 -0.05
C VAL A 299 -4.64 6.60 0.54
N GLY A 300 -3.88 6.16 1.54
CA GLY A 300 -2.83 6.96 2.17
C GLY A 300 -2.00 6.15 3.15
N LEU A 301 -2.04 6.55 4.42
CA LEU A 301 -1.38 5.79 5.49
C LEU A 301 -2.16 4.54 5.87
N ASP A 302 -3.44 4.43 5.49
CA ASP A 302 -4.19 3.18 5.47
C ASP A 302 -4.54 2.82 4.03
N ILE A 303 -4.77 1.53 3.76
CA ILE A 303 -5.18 1.11 2.41
C ILE A 303 -6.62 1.56 2.11
N HIS A 304 -7.49 1.45 3.11
CA HIS A 304 -8.86 1.95 3.05
C HIS A 304 -8.99 3.12 4.03
N GLU A 305 -9.05 4.34 3.50
CA GLU A 305 -9.31 5.57 4.27
C GLU A 305 -10.36 6.44 3.59
N LEU A 306 -10.68 7.60 4.19
CA LEU A 306 -11.62 8.55 3.60
C LEU A 306 -11.03 9.26 2.36
N PRO A 307 -11.86 9.65 1.39
CA PRO A 307 -13.30 9.41 1.31
C PRO A 307 -13.66 8.04 0.69
N ALA A 308 -14.79 7.47 1.11
CA ALA A 308 -15.35 6.28 0.47
C ALA A 308 -16.13 6.62 -0.83
N VAL A 309 -16.01 5.80 -1.86
CA VAL A 309 -16.67 5.98 -3.17
C VAL A 309 -17.65 4.84 -3.40
N HIS A 310 -18.90 5.05 -2.98
CA HIS A 310 -19.98 4.07 -3.12
C HIS A 310 -21.36 4.76 -3.15
N ALA A 311 -22.40 4.05 -3.56
CA ALA A 311 -23.77 4.58 -3.71
C ALA A 311 -24.35 5.34 -2.50
N ARG A 312 -23.91 5.04 -1.28
CA ARG A 312 -24.35 5.70 -0.03
C ARG A 312 -23.43 6.81 0.47
N SER A 313 -22.40 7.19 -0.29
CA SER A 313 -21.39 8.13 0.19
C SER A 313 -21.95 9.54 0.24
N THR A 314 -21.64 10.27 1.30
CA THR A 314 -21.97 11.69 1.48
C THR A 314 -20.76 12.59 1.27
N ALA A 315 -19.58 12.01 0.97
CA ALA A 315 -18.35 12.77 0.81
C ALA A 315 -18.40 13.63 -0.45
N ILE A 316 -17.87 14.85 -0.34
CA ILE A 316 -17.62 15.75 -1.47
C ILE A 316 -16.12 15.75 -1.72
N LEU A 317 -15.69 15.49 -2.95
CA LEU A 317 -14.27 15.45 -3.27
C LEU A 317 -13.63 16.84 -3.23
N GLN A 318 -12.44 16.92 -2.66
CA GLN A 318 -11.64 18.13 -2.55
C GLN A 318 -10.25 17.91 -3.16
N PRO A 319 -9.58 18.96 -3.67
CA PRO A 319 -8.20 18.85 -4.10
C PRO A 319 -7.31 18.24 -3.01
N GLY A 320 -6.42 17.32 -3.40
CA GLY A 320 -5.59 16.57 -2.48
C GLY A 320 -6.21 15.25 -1.98
N HIS A 321 -7.50 14.99 -2.19
CA HIS A 321 -8.05 13.64 -1.98
C HIS A 321 -7.38 12.67 -2.94
N VAL A 322 -6.97 11.51 -2.43
CA VAL A 322 -6.52 10.36 -3.23
C VAL A 322 -7.57 9.28 -3.09
N ILE A 323 -8.13 8.81 -4.21
CA ILE A 323 -9.14 7.75 -4.25
C ILE A 323 -8.81 6.68 -5.30
N THR A 324 -9.30 5.47 -5.10
CA THR A 324 -9.38 4.43 -6.11
C THR A 324 -10.65 4.59 -6.96
N VAL A 325 -10.59 4.16 -8.22
CA VAL A 325 -11.74 3.97 -9.11
C VAL A 325 -11.62 2.59 -9.75
N GLU A 326 -12.33 1.63 -9.17
CA GLU A 326 -12.12 0.19 -9.30
C GLU A 326 -13.39 -0.63 -9.62
N PRO A 327 -14.21 -0.28 -10.64
CA PRO A 327 -15.37 -1.09 -10.96
C PRO A 327 -14.98 -2.52 -11.35
N GLY A 328 -15.88 -3.47 -11.07
CA GLY A 328 -15.65 -4.88 -11.36
C GLY A 328 -16.93 -5.65 -11.67
N ILE A 329 -16.79 -6.70 -12.45
CA ILE A 329 -17.86 -7.66 -12.77
C ILE A 329 -17.37 -9.05 -12.42
N TYR A 330 -18.17 -9.78 -11.64
CA TYR A 330 -17.84 -11.11 -11.14
C TYR A 330 -18.96 -12.10 -11.49
N VAL A 331 -18.68 -13.03 -12.40
CA VAL A 331 -19.67 -14.01 -12.87
C VAL A 331 -19.20 -15.41 -12.53
N PRO A 332 -19.91 -16.13 -11.63
CA PRO A 332 -19.54 -17.49 -11.24
C PRO A 332 -19.28 -18.39 -12.45
N ALA A 333 -18.22 -19.20 -12.38
CA ALA A 333 -17.72 -20.10 -13.43
C ALA A 333 -17.19 -19.44 -14.73
N LEU A 334 -17.66 -18.24 -15.10
CA LEU A 334 -17.13 -17.49 -16.24
C LEU A 334 -15.83 -16.75 -15.89
N GLY A 335 -15.72 -16.25 -14.67
CA GLY A 335 -14.57 -15.49 -14.16
C GLY A 335 -14.96 -14.07 -13.76
N GLY A 336 -13.99 -13.18 -13.67
CA GLY A 336 -14.26 -11.78 -13.36
C GLY A 336 -13.18 -10.86 -13.90
N CYS A 337 -13.51 -9.57 -13.88
CA CYS A 337 -12.61 -8.50 -14.28
C CYS A 337 -12.79 -7.34 -13.31
N ARG A 338 -11.66 -6.79 -12.84
CA ARG A 338 -11.58 -5.52 -12.14
C ARG A 338 -10.43 -4.72 -12.74
N VAL A 339 -10.65 -3.43 -12.91
CA VAL A 339 -9.63 -2.49 -13.37
C VAL A 339 -9.73 -1.29 -12.45
N GLU A 340 -8.58 -0.83 -11.98
CA GLU A 340 -8.51 0.20 -10.96
C GLU A 340 -7.40 1.19 -11.24
N ASP A 341 -7.66 2.47 -11.03
CA ASP A 341 -6.58 3.43 -10.83
C ASP A 341 -6.75 4.16 -9.51
N SER A 342 -5.62 4.42 -8.85
CA SER A 342 -5.52 5.46 -7.85
C SER A 342 -5.35 6.81 -8.54
N VAL A 343 -6.16 7.79 -8.17
CA VAL A 343 -6.10 9.16 -8.70
C VAL A 343 -6.05 10.18 -7.56
N VAL A 344 -5.31 11.28 -7.76
CA VAL A 344 -5.38 12.46 -6.89
C VAL A 344 -6.32 13.50 -7.51
N VAL A 345 -7.24 14.02 -6.71
CA VAL A 345 -8.12 15.13 -7.09
C VAL A 345 -7.28 16.41 -7.16
N THR A 346 -7.39 17.13 -8.27
CA THR A 346 -6.72 18.41 -8.50
C THR A 346 -7.73 19.56 -8.48
N GLU A 347 -7.28 20.79 -8.68
CA GLU A 347 -8.15 21.97 -8.75
C GLU A 347 -9.19 21.94 -9.89
N THR A 348 -9.00 21.10 -10.91
CA THR A 348 -9.87 21.10 -12.12
C THR A 348 -10.32 19.71 -12.56
N GLY A 349 -9.89 18.64 -11.88
CA GLY A 349 -10.17 17.27 -12.28
C GLY A 349 -9.43 16.28 -11.38
N CYS A 350 -8.78 15.30 -11.98
CA CYS A 350 -7.88 14.38 -11.29
C CYS A 350 -6.61 14.12 -12.10
N ARG A 351 -5.61 13.50 -11.45
CA ARG A 351 -4.39 13.01 -12.07
C ARG A 351 -4.14 11.57 -11.64
N PRO A 352 -3.85 10.65 -12.57
CA PRO A 352 -3.52 9.28 -12.22
C PRO A 352 -2.20 9.20 -11.44
N LEU A 353 -2.16 8.29 -10.47
CA LEU A 353 -0.96 7.91 -9.73
C LEU A 353 -0.41 6.55 -10.22
N THR A 354 -1.29 5.72 -10.79
CA THR A 354 -0.99 4.42 -11.39
C THR A 354 -0.92 4.53 -12.91
N ASN A 355 0.14 3.99 -13.52
CA ASN A 355 0.44 4.21 -14.93
C ASN A 355 0.55 2.91 -15.75
N SER A 356 0.42 1.75 -15.13
CA SER A 356 0.43 0.47 -15.83
C SER A 356 -0.62 0.45 -16.95
N PRO A 357 -0.28 -0.04 -18.15
CA PRO A 357 -1.23 -0.17 -19.24
C PRO A 357 -2.45 -0.99 -18.82
N LYS A 358 -3.60 -0.70 -19.43
CA LYS A 358 -4.84 -1.47 -19.26
C LYS A 358 -5.03 -2.37 -20.48
N PRO A 359 -4.49 -3.60 -20.47
CA PRO A 359 -4.34 -4.42 -21.67
C PRO A 359 -5.69 -4.86 -22.25
N THR A 360 -5.78 -4.94 -23.58
CA THR A 360 -6.96 -5.42 -24.32
C THR A 360 -6.97 -6.95 -24.45
N CYS A 361 -8.14 -7.54 -24.74
CA CYS A 361 -8.24 -8.98 -25.03
C CYS A 361 -7.81 -9.36 -26.47
N GLY A 362 -7.11 -8.48 -27.19
CA GLY A 362 -6.77 -8.65 -28.60
C GLY A 362 -5.32 -9.08 -28.87
N PRO A 363 -4.99 -9.43 -30.12
CA PRO A 363 -3.64 -9.81 -30.54
C PRO A 363 -2.61 -8.67 -30.41
N GLU A 364 -3.10 -7.43 -30.26
CA GLU A 364 -2.28 -6.24 -29.99
C GLU A 364 -1.80 -6.16 -28.53
N SER A 365 -2.25 -7.06 -27.65
CA SER A 365 -1.76 -7.09 -26.28
C SER A 365 -0.33 -7.60 -26.21
N HIS A 366 0.53 -6.89 -25.47
CA HIS A 366 1.93 -7.27 -25.24
C HIS A 366 2.05 -8.67 -24.60
N VAL A 367 1.12 -9.02 -23.71
CA VAL A 367 0.96 -10.38 -23.16
C VAL A 367 0.75 -11.44 -24.26
N HIS A 368 -0.04 -11.15 -25.30
CA HIS A 368 -0.23 -12.07 -26.42
C HIS A 368 1.07 -12.33 -27.21
N HIS A 369 1.95 -11.33 -27.34
CA HIS A 369 3.27 -11.53 -27.95
C HIS A 369 4.17 -12.44 -27.11
N HIS A 370 4.15 -12.30 -25.79
CA HIS A 370 4.88 -13.21 -24.89
C HIS A 370 4.34 -14.64 -24.96
N TYR A 371 3.01 -14.79 -25.02
CA TYR A 371 2.33 -16.05 -25.24
C TYR A 371 2.74 -16.72 -26.57
N GLN A 372 2.73 -16.00 -27.69
CA GLN A 372 3.15 -16.57 -28.98
C GLN A 372 4.60 -17.11 -28.92
N ARG A 373 5.50 -16.36 -28.27
CA ARG A 373 6.90 -16.78 -28.09
C ARG A 373 7.08 -17.96 -27.12
N SER A 374 6.15 -18.18 -26.19
CA SER A 374 6.21 -19.39 -25.33
C SER A 374 5.79 -20.62 -26.14
N GLN A 375 4.73 -20.50 -26.96
CA GLN A 375 4.28 -21.57 -27.85
C GLN A 375 5.35 -21.98 -28.89
N GLU A 376 6.08 -21.01 -29.45
CA GLU A 376 7.20 -21.29 -30.39
C GLU A 376 8.36 -22.05 -29.74
N ARG A 377 8.60 -21.85 -28.44
CA ARG A 377 9.67 -22.55 -27.69
C ARG A 377 9.29 -23.98 -27.33
N ASP A 378 8.00 -24.25 -27.20
CA ASP A 378 7.46 -25.59 -26.98
C ASP A 378 7.20 -26.37 -28.28
N ASP A 379 7.33 -25.74 -29.46
CA ASP A 379 7.29 -26.45 -30.75
C ASP A 379 8.46 -27.46 -30.86
N PRO A 380 8.19 -28.77 -31.00
CA PRO A 380 9.22 -29.79 -31.20
C PRO A 380 10.16 -29.51 -32.39
N ARG A 381 9.74 -28.70 -33.37
CA ARG A 381 10.51 -28.36 -34.59
C ARG A 381 11.49 -27.21 -34.38
N SER A 382 11.35 -26.39 -33.32
CA SER A 382 12.22 -25.25 -33.03
C SER A 382 13.47 -25.63 -32.22
N ARG A 383 13.59 -26.90 -31.77
CA ARG A 383 14.74 -27.45 -31.04
C ARG A 383 15.98 -27.62 -31.95
N ARG A 384 16.62 -26.53 -32.37
CA ARG A 384 18.03 -26.56 -32.76
C ARG A 384 18.88 -26.48 -31.50
N TRP A 385 19.42 -27.62 -31.09
CA TRP A 385 20.46 -27.70 -30.06
C TRP A 385 21.71 -26.93 -30.50
N VAL A 386 21.88 -25.71 -30.01
CA VAL A 386 23.19 -25.06 -29.96
C VAL A 386 23.67 -25.18 -28.51
N VAL A 387 24.52 -26.17 -28.27
CA VAL A 387 25.26 -26.28 -27.00
C VAL A 387 26.29 -25.16 -26.99
N PRO A 388 26.29 -24.22 -26.03
CA PRO A 388 27.36 -23.26 -25.93
C PRO A 388 28.62 -24.00 -25.43
N SER A 389 29.61 -24.19 -26.31
CA SER A 389 30.93 -24.62 -25.87
C SER A 389 31.53 -23.49 -25.02
N CYS A 390 31.72 -23.74 -23.72
CA CYS A 390 32.52 -22.90 -22.84
C CYS A 390 33.95 -22.82 -23.39
N ARG A 391 34.30 -21.73 -24.08
CA ARG A 391 35.69 -21.33 -24.31
C ARG A 391 36.10 -20.41 -23.16
N LEU A 392 36.99 -20.91 -22.31
CA LEU A 392 37.74 -20.09 -21.36
C LEU A 392 38.60 -19.07 -22.13
N PRO A 393 38.70 -17.80 -21.69
CA PRO A 393 39.57 -16.83 -22.34
C PRO A 393 41.04 -17.19 -22.08
N ALA A 394 41.82 -17.25 -23.17
CA ALA A 394 43.26 -17.42 -23.14
C ALA A 394 43.91 -16.22 -22.44
N ARG A 395 44.78 -16.49 -21.46
CA ARG A 395 45.66 -15.48 -20.86
C ARG A 395 46.76 -15.13 -21.84
N GLU A 396 46.88 -13.85 -22.15
CA GLU A 396 48.05 -13.28 -22.83
C GLU A 396 49.32 -13.50 -22.00
N ALA A 397 50.37 -13.95 -22.69
CA ALA A 397 51.71 -14.02 -22.17
C ALA A 397 52.44 -12.70 -22.47
N GLY A 398 53.08 -12.10 -21.46
CA GLY A 398 53.97 -10.97 -21.69
C GLY A 398 54.62 -10.41 -20.43
N GLN A 399 55.86 -10.86 -20.18
CA GLN A 399 56.96 -10.18 -19.46
C GLN A 399 56.73 -9.94 -17.95
N GLY A 400 57.53 -10.40 -16.98
CA GLY A 400 58.88 -10.94 -16.97
C GLY A 400 59.69 -10.19 -15.91
N SER A 401 59.88 -10.75 -14.71
CA SER A 401 61.14 -10.62 -13.94
C SER A 401 61.10 -11.39 -12.62
N ARG A 402 62.03 -12.35 -12.55
CA ARG A 402 62.73 -12.95 -11.38
C ARG A 402 62.41 -12.34 -10.00
N LEU A 403 62.16 -13.21 -9.02
CA LEU A 403 63.03 -13.40 -7.84
C LEU A 403 62.58 -14.60 -6.98
N ARG A 404 63.53 -15.11 -6.23
CA ARG A 404 63.60 -16.45 -5.66
C ARG A 404 62.72 -16.65 -4.42
N SER A 405 62.30 -17.90 -4.27
CA SER A 405 61.86 -18.64 -3.08
C SER A 405 62.36 -18.12 -1.71
N HIS A 406 61.49 -18.14 -0.70
CA HIS A 406 61.71 -18.90 0.55
C HIS A 406 60.39 -19.18 1.28
N GLN A 407 60.24 -20.43 1.72
CA GLN A 407 59.14 -20.97 2.52
C GLN A 407 59.15 -20.39 3.94
N SER A 408 57.99 -20.26 4.58
CA SER A 408 57.70 -21.03 5.79
C SER A 408 56.24 -20.87 6.21
N SER A 409 55.71 -21.99 6.68
CA SER A 409 54.37 -22.22 7.18
C SER A 409 54.20 -21.68 8.61
N GLN A 410 52.98 -21.27 8.96
CA GLN A 410 52.36 -21.62 10.26
C GLN A 410 50.87 -21.23 10.30
N ARG A 411 50.03 -22.18 10.70
CA ARG A 411 48.62 -21.99 11.09
C ARG A 411 48.53 -21.80 12.62
N PRO A 412 47.58 -21.03 13.17
CA PRO A 412 47.19 -21.17 14.58
C PRO A 412 45.89 -21.95 14.77
N ARG A 413 45.89 -22.79 15.81
CA ARG A 413 44.76 -23.52 16.37
C ARG A 413 44.05 -22.68 17.44
N TRP A 414 42.72 -22.79 17.49
CA TRP A 414 41.85 -22.27 18.54
C TRP A 414 41.92 -23.11 19.83
N ARG A 415 41.89 -22.47 21.01
CA ARG A 415 41.59 -23.09 22.31
C ARG A 415 40.67 -22.20 23.14
N HIS A 416 39.57 -22.80 23.59
CA HIS A 416 38.68 -22.33 24.67
C HIS A 416 39.38 -22.31 26.03
N ARG A 417 38.95 -21.41 26.93
CA ARG A 417 38.82 -21.68 28.37
C ARG A 417 37.82 -20.73 29.05
N ARG A 418 36.93 -21.33 29.84
CA ARG A 418 36.05 -20.72 30.86
C ARG A 418 36.89 -20.26 32.07
N ALA A 419 36.39 -19.27 32.81
CA ALA A 419 36.87 -18.95 34.16
C ALA A 419 35.69 -18.78 35.13
N HIS A 420 35.84 -19.40 36.30
CA HIS A 420 34.99 -19.33 37.48
C HIS A 420 35.35 -18.12 38.36
N LEU A 421 34.37 -17.66 39.14
CA LEU A 421 34.45 -16.75 40.29
C LEU A 421 35.39 -17.26 41.41
N PRO A 422 35.77 -16.38 42.38
CA PRO A 422 35.12 -16.51 43.69
C PRO A 422 34.86 -15.20 44.47
N PHE A 423 33.91 -15.36 45.39
CA PHE A 423 33.50 -14.65 46.62
C PHE A 423 34.35 -13.53 47.24
N GLY A 424 33.61 -12.52 47.73
CA GLY A 424 33.93 -11.56 48.78
C GLY A 424 32.67 -10.81 49.17
#